data_AF-A0A5M4DE20-F1
#
_entry.id   AF-A0A5M4DE20-F1
#
_cell.length_a   1.000
_cell.length_b   1.000
_cell.length_c   1.000
_cell.angle_alpha   90.00
_cell.angle_beta   90.00
_cell.angle_gamma   90.00
#
_symmetry.space_group_name_H-M   'P 1'
#
loop_
_entity.id
_entity.type
_entity.pdbx_description
1 polymer ?
#
loop_
_entity_poly.entity_id
_entity_poly.type
_entity_poly.pdbx_seq_one_letter_code
_entity_poly.pdbx_strand_id
1 'polypeptide(L)'
;MFVLKFERAAQRPIPPDDDDSVNLVLFQVFGRQSPAIRLEKLLAPPAAQNGSSVADDSADELRVDFAHIVAEQPRVPMKDARDLEAAPKGGANHRPDRRIHSRRIAPARQYSQFLHRPTPSKTTHYSRPVLSLWSTIQDSSGMNYDPERRSVLAHLHAAQPVFRETSLATAATALRRGGAGIVAVIEGPFVIGVLREDSLRAALLAGESPLASVAPLVDPNPPIVPPSASVEEARAKLLESGLPALVITDSEGRYLGVVSASDLILRPPAPIRPGLIGGLATPFGVYLTNGEVAAGAGPLALTLTGALLFVLFAAGIAGAVGVVSLLGFITGDASLNAQTALTGTNKPWVNALVEYLPVVLFLLFVRLAPLAGTHGAEHMVVHAIEREEPLEVEVVARMPRVHPRCGTNIAVGAMLFLFLVATFRPLGEAGLLFAFALTALSWRQIGALAQLVATTKQPSRRQLEAAVSVGRELLSNFQRTGRVGRKFGKRLMHSGLPWLLLGSLGMSLLSYLIGLIFGLPILLI
;
A
#
# COMPACT_ATOMS: atom_id res chain seq x y z
N MET A 1 62.20 -10.81 -9.67
CA MET A 1 61.38 -12.03 -9.46
C MET A 1 60.08 -11.61 -8.79
N PHE A 2 58.96 -12.31 -9.04
CA PHE A 2 57.61 -11.77 -8.85
C PHE A 2 57.21 -11.43 -7.40
N VAL A 3 56.39 -10.39 -7.30
CA VAL A 3 55.60 -10.00 -6.12
C VAL A 3 54.37 -10.90 -6.02
N LEU A 4 53.94 -11.27 -4.80
CA LEU A 4 52.55 -11.14 -4.29
C LEU A 4 52.40 -11.82 -2.91
N LYS A 5 52.27 -11.00 -1.86
CA LYS A 5 51.65 -11.40 -0.59
C LYS A 5 50.56 -10.37 -0.29
N PHE A 6 49.31 -10.81 -0.22
CA PHE A 6 48.19 -9.98 0.23
C PHE A 6 48.00 -10.16 1.73
N GLU A 7 48.25 -9.10 2.50
CA GLU A 7 47.66 -8.92 3.83
C GLU A 7 46.85 -7.62 3.80
N ARG A 8 45.54 -7.71 4.10
CA ARG A 8 44.66 -6.55 4.27
C ARG A 8 44.39 -6.36 5.75
N ALA A 9 44.64 -5.15 6.25
CA ALA A 9 44.15 -4.71 7.54
C ALA A 9 43.44 -3.35 7.42
N ALA A 10 42.26 -3.28 8.02
CA ALA A 10 41.55 -2.09 8.52
C ALA A 10 41.38 -0.85 7.60
N GLN A 11 40.18 -0.69 7.03
CA GLN A 11 39.38 0.53 7.19
C GLN A 11 37.90 0.16 7.48
N ARG A 12 37.15 1.07 8.12
CA ARG A 12 35.94 0.80 8.91
C ARG A 12 34.64 0.87 8.08
N PRO A 13 33.58 0.11 8.42
CA PRO A 13 32.22 0.43 8.02
C PRO A 13 31.62 1.54 8.89
N ILE A 14 30.81 2.39 8.26
CA ILE A 14 30.03 3.47 8.88
C ILE A 14 28.65 2.88 9.28
N PRO A 15 28.12 3.13 10.50
CA PRO A 15 26.79 2.68 10.87
C PRO A 15 25.69 3.57 10.27
N PRO A 16 24.50 3.03 9.99
CA PRO A 16 23.30 3.83 9.82
C PRO A 16 22.72 4.20 11.20
N ASP A 17 22.67 5.51 11.50
CA ASP A 17 21.85 6.03 12.59
C ASP A 17 20.37 6.09 12.14
N ASP A 18 19.46 5.58 12.97
CA ASP A 18 18.11 6.11 13.30
C ASP A 18 17.29 5.02 14.03
N ASP A 19 17.68 4.74 15.28
CA ASP A 19 16.89 3.96 16.25
C ASP A 19 16.11 4.92 17.16
N ASP A 20 14.89 5.30 16.75
CA ASP A 20 14.07 6.20 17.56
C ASP A 20 13.29 5.42 18.65
N SER A 21 13.86 5.40 19.85
CA SER A 21 13.38 4.60 20.98
C SER A 21 11.99 5.02 21.48
N VAL A 22 11.11 4.04 21.70
CA VAL A 22 9.79 4.25 22.32
C VAL A 22 9.97 4.65 23.79
N ASN A 23 9.88 5.95 24.09
CA ASN A 23 9.90 6.43 25.47
C ASN A 23 8.54 6.23 26.14
N LEU A 24 8.51 5.26 27.05
CA LEU A 24 7.37 4.96 27.91
C LEU A 24 7.38 5.91 29.13
N VAL A 25 6.50 6.90 29.18
CA VAL A 25 6.26 7.70 30.39
C VAL A 25 4.83 7.50 30.86
N LEU A 26 4.67 6.53 31.77
CA LEU A 26 3.47 6.34 32.58
C LEU A 26 3.79 6.78 34.03
N PHE A 27 2.80 7.32 34.74
CA PHE A 27 2.86 7.81 36.13
C PHE A 27 3.57 9.15 36.43
N GLN A 28 2.81 10.24 36.21
CA GLN A 28 2.55 11.38 37.11
C GLN A 28 1.41 12.15 36.41
N VAL A 29 0.22 12.39 36.98
CA VAL A 29 -0.11 12.93 38.31
C VAL A 29 -1.44 12.34 38.81
N PHE A 30 -1.44 11.74 40.00
CA PHE A 30 -2.64 11.71 40.86
C PHE A 30 -2.54 12.92 41.80
N GLY A 31 -3.43 13.91 41.63
CA GLY A 31 -3.28 15.17 42.35
C GLY A 31 -4.44 16.14 42.21
N ARG A 32 -5.46 15.95 43.06
CA ARG A 32 -6.29 17.03 43.64
C ARG A 32 -6.88 18.09 42.69
N GLN A 33 -8.17 17.96 42.36
CA GLN A 33 -9.28 18.69 43.02
C GLN A 33 -10.57 18.63 42.17
N SER A 34 -11.68 18.24 42.82
CA SER A 34 -13.02 18.63 42.35
C SER A 34 -13.25 20.11 42.65
N PRO A 35 -14.08 20.78 41.85
CA PRO A 35 -15.24 21.41 42.47
C PRO A 35 -16.55 21.04 41.78
N ALA A 36 -17.63 21.08 42.56
CA ALA A 36 -18.97 20.82 42.08
C ALA A 36 -19.54 22.03 41.32
N ILE A 37 -20.34 21.77 40.27
CA ILE A 37 -21.35 22.71 39.79
C ILE A 37 -22.69 21.97 39.74
N ARG A 38 -23.69 22.51 40.44
CA ARG A 38 -25.07 22.01 40.46
C ARG A 38 -25.92 22.82 39.46
N LEU A 39 -26.63 22.08 38.62
CA LEU A 39 -28.06 22.25 38.27
C LEU A 39 -28.65 23.66 38.06
N GLU A 40 -29.20 23.91 36.86
CA GLU A 40 -30.58 24.41 36.60
C GLU A 40 -30.86 24.31 35.07
N LYS A 41 -31.77 23.43 34.61
CA LYS A 41 -33.23 23.59 34.43
C LYS A 41 -33.68 24.65 33.40
N LEU A 42 -34.00 24.21 32.17
CA LEU A 42 -35.07 24.75 31.31
C LEU A 42 -35.45 23.63 30.29
N LEU A 43 -36.53 22.88 30.51
CA LEU A 43 -37.91 23.10 30.05
C LEU A 43 -38.18 22.83 28.54
N ALA A 44 -38.51 21.55 28.28
CA ALA A 44 -39.64 21.02 27.48
C ALA A 44 -39.81 21.29 25.95
N PRO A 45 -40.35 20.32 25.18
CA PRO A 45 -40.56 20.37 23.72
C PRO A 45 -41.99 20.81 23.34
N PRO A 46 -42.36 20.83 22.03
CA PRO A 46 -43.25 19.73 21.56
C PRO A 46 -43.13 19.33 20.06
N ALA A 47 -43.62 18.11 19.75
CA ALA A 47 -44.49 17.67 18.62
C ALA A 47 -44.26 18.13 17.14
N ALA A 48 -44.66 17.40 16.08
CA ALA A 48 -45.06 15.99 15.85
C ALA A 48 -45.31 15.76 14.32
N GLN A 49 -45.75 14.54 13.95
CA GLN A 49 -46.53 14.14 12.75
C GLN A 49 -45.84 13.43 11.55
N ASN A 50 -46.14 12.13 11.46
CA ASN A 50 -46.69 11.36 10.32
C ASN A 50 -46.09 11.42 8.91
N GLY A 51 -45.82 10.24 8.31
CA GLY A 51 -45.62 10.08 6.87
C GLY A 51 -45.46 8.63 6.39
N SER A 52 -46.24 8.24 5.37
CA SER A 52 -46.39 6.85 4.88
C SER A 52 -46.86 6.83 3.41
N SER A 53 -46.45 5.90 2.54
CA SER A 53 -45.49 4.79 2.67
C SER A 53 -45.30 4.07 1.31
N VAL A 54 -44.22 3.29 1.15
CA VAL A 54 -44.00 2.26 0.09
C VAL A 54 -43.67 2.78 -1.33
N ALA A 55 -42.64 2.14 -1.94
CA ALA A 55 -42.19 2.19 -3.35
C ALA A 55 -41.66 3.55 -3.87
N ASP A 56 -40.78 3.64 -4.87
CA ASP A 56 -40.21 2.62 -5.78
C ASP A 56 -38.71 2.89 -6.06
N ASP A 57 -38.05 1.98 -6.77
CA ASP A 57 -36.62 1.95 -7.12
C ASP A 57 -36.16 3.15 -7.98
N SER A 58 -34.96 3.67 -7.71
CA SER A 58 -34.18 4.53 -8.61
C SER A 58 -32.72 4.63 -8.14
N ALA A 59 -31.80 4.30 -9.03
CA ALA A 59 -30.36 4.46 -8.81
C ALA A 59 -29.93 5.93 -8.74
N ASP A 60 -28.98 6.25 -7.86
CA ASP A 60 -27.67 6.73 -8.34
C ASP A 60 -26.56 6.72 -7.27
N GLU A 61 -25.33 6.99 -7.72
CA GLU A 61 -24.09 6.87 -6.96
C GLU A 61 -24.03 7.72 -5.67
N LEU A 62 -23.49 7.14 -4.59
CA LEU A 62 -22.91 7.91 -3.48
C LEU A 62 -21.45 7.52 -3.27
N ARG A 63 -20.59 8.10 -4.12
CA ARG A 63 -19.17 8.30 -3.83
C ARG A 63 -19.06 9.20 -2.59
N VAL A 64 -18.70 8.60 -1.46
CA VAL A 64 -18.24 9.38 -0.29
C VAL A 64 -16.76 9.63 -0.46
N ASP A 65 -16.41 10.78 -1.04
CA ASP A 65 -15.05 11.30 -1.03
C ASP A 65 -14.66 11.65 0.41
N PHE A 66 -13.84 10.80 1.03
CA PHE A 66 -13.15 11.16 2.27
C PHE A 66 -12.05 12.17 1.93
N ALA A 67 -12.35 13.45 2.15
CA ALA A 67 -11.35 14.51 2.07
C ALA A 67 -10.19 14.21 3.04
N HIS A 68 -8.99 14.04 2.49
CA HIS A 68 -7.77 13.89 3.28
C HIS A 68 -7.50 15.17 4.08
N ILE A 69 -7.61 15.10 5.40
CA ILE A 69 -7.13 16.15 6.29
C ILE A 69 -5.60 16.03 6.38
N VAL A 70 -4.90 16.86 5.60
CA VAL A 70 -3.46 17.07 5.75
C VAL A 70 -3.25 18.04 6.91
N ALA A 71 -2.70 17.54 8.02
CA ALA A 71 -2.30 18.37 9.15
C ALA A 71 -0.87 18.88 8.95
N GLU A 72 -0.72 20.08 8.38
CA GLU A 72 0.56 20.79 8.41
C GLU A 72 0.89 21.25 9.83
N GLN A 73 2.10 20.93 10.31
CA GLN A 73 2.59 21.42 11.60
C GLN A 73 3.03 22.89 11.48
N PRO A 74 2.52 23.82 12.30
CA PRO A 74 3.03 25.18 12.34
C PRO A 74 4.41 25.22 13.00
N ARG A 75 5.40 25.80 12.29
CA ARG A 75 6.75 26.01 12.84
C ARG A 75 6.74 27.09 13.93
N VAL A 76 7.50 26.84 15.00
CA VAL A 76 7.68 27.76 16.13
C VAL A 76 8.41 29.04 15.67
N PRO A 77 7.86 30.25 15.90
CA PRO A 77 8.57 31.50 15.65
C PRO A 77 9.55 31.80 16.79
N MET A 78 10.80 32.07 16.44
CA MET A 78 11.83 32.53 17.39
C MET A 78 11.55 33.98 17.81
N LYS A 79 11.81 34.31 19.08
CA LYS A 79 11.52 35.62 19.66
C LYS A 79 12.72 36.57 19.60
N ASP A 80 12.38 37.84 19.38
CA ASP A 80 13.13 39.06 19.74
C ASP A 80 14.54 39.31 19.17
N ALA A 81 14.62 40.31 18.30
CA ALA A 81 15.68 41.32 18.32
C ALA A 81 15.05 42.67 17.93
N ARG A 82 15.02 43.62 18.86
CA ARG A 82 14.77 45.05 18.59
C ARG A 82 16.10 45.80 18.63
N ASP A 83 16.03 47.08 18.29
CA ASP A 83 17.07 48.11 18.45
C ASP A 83 18.13 48.13 17.35
N LEU A 84 17.93 49.02 16.36
CA LEU A 84 18.73 50.25 16.25
C LEU A 84 18.11 51.20 15.21
N GLU A 85 17.97 52.47 15.58
CA GLU A 85 17.47 53.54 14.72
C GLU A 85 18.60 54.23 13.91
N ALA A 86 18.18 55.19 13.07
CA ALA A 86 18.93 56.33 12.53
C ALA A 86 19.55 56.22 11.11
N ALA A 87 18.83 56.83 10.17
CA ALA A 87 19.39 57.61 9.05
C ALA A 87 19.79 59.03 9.57
N PRO A 88 20.35 60.01 8.80
CA PRO A 88 20.37 60.09 7.32
C PRO A 88 21.54 60.87 6.62
N LYS A 89 21.36 61.05 5.29
CA LYS A 89 21.72 62.20 4.40
C LYS A 89 23.05 62.24 3.60
N GLY A 90 22.85 62.47 2.28
CA GLY A 90 23.76 63.16 1.34
C GLY A 90 24.15 62.31 0.10
N GLY A 91 23.80 62.63 -1.15
CA GLY A 91 22.91 63.66 -1.73
C GLY A 91 22.86 63.58 -3.29
N ALA A 92 21.86 64.24 -3.91
CA ALA A 92 21.76 64.80 -5.29
C ALA A 92 22.68 64.29 -6.44
N ASN A 93 22.28 64.13 -7.73
CA ASN A 93 21.05 64.40 -8.49
C ASN A 93 21.17 63.74 -9.89
N HIS A 94 20.11 63.15 -10.48
CA HIS A 94 19.59 63.47 -11.86
C HIS A 94 18.45 62.55 -12.38
N ARG A 95 17.26 63.15 -12.56
CA ARG A 95 16.23 62.91 -13.62
C ARG A 95 15.41 61.58 -13.63
N PRO A 96 14.19 61.59 -14.24
CA PRO A 96 13.01 61.26 -13.44
C PRO A 96 12.11 60.09 -13.91
N ASP A 97 11.20 59.73 -13.00
CA ASP A 97 9.87 59.09 -13.19
C ASP A 97 9.63 58.09 -14.33
N ARG A 98 9.42 56.83 -13.90
CA ARG A 98 8.13 56.15 -14.18
C ARG A 98 7.84 55.04 -13.17
N ARG A 99 6.84 55.28 -12.30
CA ARG A 99 6.15 54.18 -11.60
C ARG A 99 5.25 53.46 -12.61
N ILE A 100 5.34 52.12 -12.68
CA ILE A 100 4.28 51.30 -13.28
C ILE A 100 3.82 50.27 -12.24
N HIS A 101 2.58 50.40 -11.80
CA HIS A 101 1.88 49.38 -11.02
C HIS A 101 1.32 48.30 -11.96
N SER A 102 1.55 47.03 -11.66
CA SER A 102 0.88 45.90 -12.31
C SER A 102 -0.46 45.57 -11.66
N ARG A 103 -1.49 46.42 -11.89
CA ARG A 103 -2.90 46.09 -11.60
C ARG A 103 -3.86 46.52 -12.74
N ARG A 104 -3.87 45.72 -13.80
CA ARG A 104 -5.01 45.39 -14.70
C ARG A 104 -4.81 43.89 -15.02
N ILE A 105 -5.83 43.03 -15.08
CA ILE A 105 -7.03 43.07 -15.93
C ILE A 105 -8.31 42.78 -15.11
N ALA A 106 -9.46 43.27 -15.58
CA ALA A 106 -10.76 43.18 -14.92
C ALA A 106 -11.61 41.95 -15.37
N PRO A 107 -12.62 41.53 -14.57
CA PRO A 107 -13.52 40.41 -14.90
C PRO A 107 -14.85 40.87 -15.54
N ALA A 108 -15.53 39.97 -16.26
CA ALA A 108 -16.97 40.06 -16.57
C ALA A 108 -17.58 38.68 -16.92
N ARG A 109 -18.90 38.53 -16.81
CA ARG A 109 -19.65 37.26 -16.90
C ARG A 109 -20.37 37.04 -18.24
N GLN A 110 -20.53 35.75 -18.58
CA GLN A 110 -21.68 35.04 -19.18
C GLN A 110 -22.62 35.68 -20.25
N TYR A 111 -22.82 34.89 -21.32
CA TYR A 111 -23.97 34.76 -22.24
C TYR A 111 -24.40 35.91 -23.19
N SER A 112 -24.16 35.68 -24.48
CA SER A 112 -25.26 35.60 -25.49
C SER A 112 -24.86 34.68 -26.65
N GLN A 113 -25.83 34.01 -27.27
CA GLN A 113 -25.67 33.27 -28.52
C GLN A 113 -26.02 34.19 -29.70
N PHE A 114 -25.45 33.98 -30.90
CA PHE A 114 -26.23 33.70 -32.13
C PHE A 114 -25.32 33.31 -33.32
N LEU A 115 -25.93 32.58 -34.25
CA LEU A 115 -25.40 31.98 -35.48
C LEU A 115 -24.45 32.86 -36.32
N HIS A 116 -23.33 32.29 -36.79
CA HIS A 116 -23.04 32.24 -38.25
C HIS A 116 -21.95 31.21 -38.59
N ARG A 117 -22.22 30.43 -39.63
CA ARG A 117 -21.38 29.33 -40.15
C ARG A 117 -20.71 29.81 -41.46
N PRO A 118 -19.36 29.83 -41.58
CA PRO A 118 -18.71 29.89 -42.88
C PRO A 118 -18.74 28.50 -43.52
N THR A 119 -19.12 28.42 -44.79
CA THR A 119 -19.03 27.20 -45.60
C THR A 119 -17.57 26.91 -46.00
N PRO A 120 -17.16 25.63 -46.11
CA PRO A 120 -15.83 25.29 -46.59
C PRO A 120 -15.74 25.48 -48.11
N SER A 121 -14.81 26.31 -48.57
CA SER A 121 -14.38 26.32 -49.98
C SER A 121 -13.54 25.07 -50.29
N LYS A 122 -13.63 24.60 -51.53
CA LYS A 122 -13.10 23.30 -51.98
C LYS A 122 -11.57 23.33 -52.19
N THR A 123 -10.97 22.14 -52.05
CA THR A 123 -9.68 21.68 -52.64
C THR A 123 -8.39 22.39 -52.15
N THR A 124 -7.27 21.72 -51.89
CA THR A 124 -6.76 20.41 -52.40
C THR A 124 -6.19 19.49 -51.31
N HIS A 125 -5.98 18.21 -51.66
CA HIS A 125 -5.43 17.16 -50.79
C HIS A 125 -3.92 17.28 -50.56
N TYR A 126 -3.46 16.99 -49.34
CA TYR A 126 -2.33 16.08 -49.11
C TYR A 126 -2.66 15.14 -47.94
N SER A 127 -2.43 13.85 -48.13
CA SER A 127 -3.05 12.78 -47.33
C SER A 127 -2.24 12.43 -46.07
N ARG A 128 -2.95 12.21 -44.95
CA ARG A 128 -2.40 11.61 -43.72
C ARG A 128 -2.25 10.08 -43.89
N PRO A 129 -1.15 9.48 -43.40
CA PRO A 129 -1.20 8.08 -42.95
C PRO A 129 -0.36 7.84 -41.68
N VAL A 130 -0.92 8.10 -40.49
CA VAL A 130 -0.33 7.69 -39.19
C VAL A 130 -1.36 7.01 -38.26
N LEU A 131 -2.66 7.15 -38.54
CA LEU A 131 -3.73 6.66 -37.65
C LEU A 131 -4.32 5.30 -38.03
N SER A 132 -3.93 4.70 -39.17
CA SER A 132 -4.43 3.38 -39.62
C SER A 132 -3.60 2.19 -39.13
N LEU A 133 -2.43 2.39 -38.52
CA LEU A 133 -1.64 1.30 -37.92
C LEU A 133 -2.14 0.88 -36.53
N TRP A 134 -2.79 1.79 -35.80
CA TRP A 134 -3.21 1.55 -34.42
C TRP A 134 -4.38 0.55 -34.29
N SER A 135 -5.23 0.44 -35.32
CA SER A 135 -6.34 -0.51 -35.36
C SER A 135 -5.91 -1.97 -35.57
N THR A 136 -4.76 -2.22 -36.20
CA THR A 136 -4.30 -3.58 -36.54
C THR A 136 -3.62 -4.29 -35.37
N ILE A 137 -3.25 -3.57 -34.31
CA ILE A 137 -2.52 -4.12 -33.15
C ILE A 137 -3.46 -4.73 -32.10
N GLN A 138 -4.77 -4.45 -32.14
CA GLN A 138 -5.73 -4.90 -31.11
C GLN A 138 -6.37 -6.27 -31.36
N ASP A 139 -6.20 -6.88 -32.54
CA ASP A 139 -6.96 -8.06 -32.98
C ASP A 139 -6.22 -9.41 -32.80
N SER A 140 -5.21 -9.47 -31.93
CA SER A 140 -4.34 -10.64 -31.73
C SER A 140 -4.47 -11.28 -30.33
N SER A 141 -5.68 -11.31 -29.76
CA SER A 141 -6.00 -11.87 -28.43
C SER A 141 -5.91 -13.41 -28.32
N GLY A 142 -5.17 -14.07 -29.22
CA GLY A 142 -4.99 -15.53 -29.25
C GLY A 142 -3.67 -16.02 -29.86
N MET A 143 -2.74 -15.13 -30.23
CA MET A 143 -1.39 -15.51 -30.69
C MET A 143 -0.35 -15.32 -29.59
N ASN A 144 0.65 -16.20 -29.60
CA ASN A 144 1.70 -16.31 -28.59
C ASN A 144 2.34 -14.95 -28.26
N TYR A 145 2.02 -14.38 -27.10
CA TYR A 145 2.49 -13.06 -26.68
C TYR A 145 3.96 -13.15 -26.24
N ASP A 146 4.87 -12.94 -27.18
CA ASP A 146 6.30 -12.80 -26.93
C ASP A 146 6.66 -11.30 -26.92
N PRO A 147 6.85 -10.68 -25.74
CA PRO A 147 7.19 -9.27 -25.65
C PRO A 147 8.60 -8.95 -26.17
N GLU A 148 9.53 -9.93 -26.14
CA GLU A 148 10.93 -9.71 -26.56
C GLU A 148 11.07 -9.62 -28.10
N ARG A 149 10.10 -10.18 -28.85
CA ARG A 149 9.98 -10.05 -30.31
C ARG A 149 9.37 -8.74 -30.81
N ARG A 150 8.94 -7.83 -29.92
CA ARG A 150 8.43 -6.51 -30.36
C ARG A 150 9.55 -5.66 -30.93
N SER A 151 9.20 -4.83 -31.91
CA SER A 151 10.12 -3.82 -32.45
C SER A 151 10.36 -2.71 -31.41
N VAL A 152 11.60 -2.22 -31.34
CA VAL A 152 12.00 -1.11 -30.45
C VAL A 152 11.27 0.21 -30.71
N LEU A 153 10.68 0.39 -31.90
CA LEU A 153 9.90 1.58 -32.24
C LEU A 153 8.73 1.83 -31.27
N ALA A 154 8.16 0.77 -30.67
CA ALA A 154 7.09 0.88 -29.69
C ALA A 154 7.55 1.42 -28.31
N HIS A 155 8.86 1.49 -28.08
CA HIS A 155 9.50 1.90 -26.83
C HIS A 155 10.45 3.10 -27.05
N LEU A 156 10.28 3.81 -28.18
CA LEU A 156 11.09 4.95 -28.57
C LEU A 156 10.88 6.12 -27.62
N HIS A 157 11.94 6.52 -26.90
CA HIS A 157 11.94 7.74 -26.11
C HIS A 157 12.30 8.94 -27.00
N ALA A 158 11.42 9.95 -27.04
CA ALA A 158 11.61 11.17 -27.82
C ALA A 158 12.59 12.14 -27.14
N ALA A 159 13.85 11.72 -26.96
CA ALA A 159 14.92 12.60 -26.51
C ALA A 159 15.25 13.63 -27.61
N GLN A 160 15.34 14.90 -27.24
CA GLN A 160 15.70 15.97 -28.16
C GLN A 160 17.20 15.88 -28.50
N PRO A 161 17.59 15.73 -29.78
CA PRO A 161 18.99 15.69 -30.19
C PRO A 161 19.60 17.10 -30.13
N VAL A 162 20.93 17.19 -30.16
CA VAL A 162 21.67 18.45 -30.18
C VAL A 162 22.50 18.59 -31.45
N PHE A 163 22.65 19.81 -31.94
CA PHE A 163 23.57 20.08 -33.07
C PHE A 163 25.03 20.08 -32.60
N ARG A 164 25.95 19.78 -33.50
CA ARG A 164 27.39 19.74 -33.24
C ARG A 164 27.96 21.02 -32.62
N GLU A 165 27.39 22.17 -32.96
CA GLU A 165 27.77 23.52 -32.51
C GLU A 165 27.15 23.90 -31.16
N THR A 166 26.29 23.06 -30.60
CA THR A 166 25.54 23.33 -29.36
C THR A 166 26.48 23.55 -28.18
N SER A 167 26.14 24.46 -27.27
CA SER A 167 26.94 24.70 -26.07
C SER A 167 26.83 23.59 -25.03
N LEU A 168 27.89 23.38 -24.23
CA LEU A 168 27.89 22.43 -23.12
C LEU A 168 26.69 22.60 -22.19
N ALA A 169 26.31 23.84 -21.85
CA ALA A 169 25.16 24.14 -21.00
C ALA A 169 23.81 23.69 -21.60
N THR A 170 23.65 23.84 -22.92
CA THR A 170 22.44 23.41 -23.63
C THR A 170 22.39 21.89 -23.74
N ALA A 171 23.51 21.24 -24.03
CA ALA A 171 23.58 19.78 -24.13
C ALA A 171 23.43 19.08 -22.77
N ALA A 172 23.98 19.65 -21.68
CA ALA A 172 23.68 19.22 -20.31
C ALA A 172 22.19 19.35 -19.96
N THR A 173 21.50 20.34 -20.54
CA THR A 173 20.04 20.50 -20.37
C THR A 173 19.26 19.46 -21.19
N ALA A 174 19.73 19.11 -22.39
CA ALA A 174 19.16 18.05 -23.20
C ALA A 174 19.31 16.67 -22.52
N LEU A 175 20.48 16.35 -21.97
CA LEU A 175 20.72 15.13 -21.18
C LEU A 175 19.76 15.02 -19.97
N ARG A 176 19.69 16.06 -19.14
CA ARG A 176 18.77 16.10 -17.99
C ARG A 176 17.29 15.93 -18.36
N ARG A 177 16.88 16.45 -19.52
CA ARG A 177 15.49 16.29 -20.03
C ARG A 177 15.25 14.96 -20.72
N GLY A 178 16.26 14.40 -21.38
CA GLY A 178 16.17 13.15 -22.11
C GLY A 178 16.17 11.91 -21.22
N GLY A 179 16.77 11.98 -20.02
CA GLY A 179 16.76 10.91 -19.01
C GLY A 179 17.56 9.64 -19.35
N ALA A 180 17.98 9.49 -20.61
CA ALA A 180 18.62 8.29 -21.17
C ALA A 180 20.13 8.18 -20.91
N GLY A 181 20.75 9.12 -20.19
CA GLY A 181 22.20 9.16 -19.89
C GLY A 181 23.13 9.48 -21.08
N ILE A 182 22.58 9.51 -22.30
CA ILE A 182 23.23 10.01 -23.53
C ILE A 182 22.29 10.95 -24.29
N VAL A 183 22.85 11.78 -25.17
CA VAL A 183 22.09 12.55 -26.17
C VAL A 183 22.75 12.38 -27.53
N ALA A 184 21.94 12.15 -28.56
CA ALA A 184 22.42 12.08 -29.94
C ALA A 184 22.86 13.45 -30.44
N VAL A 185 24.00 13.49 -31.12
CA VAL A 185 24.52 14.68 -31.80
C VAL A 185 24.27 14.52 -33.28
N ILE A 186 23.67 15.55 -33.90
CA ILE A 186 23.22 15.52 -35.29
C ILE A 186 23.84 16.65 -36.12
N GLU A 187 23.99 16.39 -37.41
CA GLU A 187 24.33 17.39 -38.43
C GLU A 187 23.27 17.29 -39.54
N GLY A 188 22.46 18.35 -39.68
CA GLY A 188 21.18 18.25 -40.41
C GLY A 188 20.25 17.23 -39.73
N PRO A 189 19.64 16.28 -40.46
CA PRO A 189 18.83 15.21 -39.88
C PRO A 189 19.63 13.97 -39.43
N PHE A 190 20.93 13.88 -39.76
CA PHE A 190 21.72 12.66 -39.63
C PHE A 190 22.48 12.63 -38.30
N VAL A 191 22.59 11.43 -37.70
CA VAL A 191 23.38 11.22 -36.48
C VAL A 191 24.87 11.19 -36.82
N ILE A 192 25.65 12.05 -36.18
CA ILE A 192 27.12 12.08 -36.30
C ILE A 192 27.84 11.52 -35.07
N GLY A 193 27.12 11.30 -33.97
CA GLY A 193 27.69 10.77 -32.73
C GLY A 193 26.76 10.87 -31.52
N VAL A 194 27.31 10.61 -30.34
CA VAL A 194 26.63 10.80 -29.06
C VAL A 194 27.48 11.62 -28.09
N LEU A 195 26.82 12.42 -27.26
CA LEU A 195 27.41 13.05 -26.10
C LEU A 195 26.93 12.32 -24.84
N ARG A 196 27.85 12.11 -23.91
CA ARG A 196 27.65 11.35 -22.68
C ARG A 196 27.85 12.21 -21.43
N GLU A 197 27.26 11.78 -20.31
CA GLU A 197 27.44 12.39 -18.99
C GLU A 197 28.93 12.41 -18.56
N ASP A 198 29.70 11.37 -18.89
CA ASP A 198 31.13 11.27 -18.55
C ASP A 198 32.01 12.24 -19.35
N SER A 199 31.73 12.45 -20.64
CA SER A 199 32.38 13.48 -21.46
C SER A 199 32.12 14.89 -20.94
N LEU A 200 30.89 15.21 -20.53
CA LEU A 200 30.58 16.50 -19.89
C LEU A 200 31.27 16.67 -18.54
N ARG A 201 31.32 15.61 -17.73
CA ARG A 201 32.07 15.62 -16.46
C ARG A 201 33.56 15.88 -16.68
N ALA A 202 34.16 15.29 -17.71
CA ALA A 202 35.56 15.52 -18.06
C ALA A 202 35.80 16.98 -18.47
N ALA A 203 34.94 17.55 -19.32
CA ALA A 203 35.02 18.95 -19.73
C ALA A 203 34.87 19.93 -18.54
N LEU A 204 33.92 19.66 -17.63
CA LEU A 204 33.74 20.45 -16.41
C LEU A 204 35.00 20.42 -15.51
N LEU A 205 35.63 19.25 -15.36
CA LEU A 205 36.86 19.09 -14.60
C LEU A 205 38.08 19.75 -15.27
N ALA A 206 38.08 19.85 -16.61
CA ALA A 206 39.08 20.59 -17.38
C ALA A 206 38.89 22.13 -17.30
N GLY A 207 37.79 22.60 -16.71
CA GLY A 207 37.47 24.03 -16.61
C GLY A 207 36.89 24.62 -17.91
N GLU A 208 36.35 23.78 -18.79
CA GLU A 208 35.74 24.24 -20.05
C GLU A 208 34.58 25.20 -19.82
N SER A 209 34.46 26.20 -20.69
CA SER A 209 33.38 27.18 -20.60
C SER A 209 32.02 26.50 -20.82
N PRO A 210 30.97 26.81 -20.03
CA PRO A 210 29.61 26.33 -20.30
C PRO A 210 29.06 26.74 -21.68
N LEU A 211 29.68 27.73 -22.32
CA LEU A 211 29.35 28.21 -23.66
C LEU A 211 30.22 27.56 -24.77
N ALA A 212 31.22 26.74 -24.43
CA ALA A 212 32.02 26.00 -25.39
C ALA A 212 31.16 25.00 -26.17
N SER A 213 31.56 24.71 -27.42
CA SER A 213 30.88 23.75 -28.29
C SER A 213 31.04 22.32 -27.78
N VAL A 214 30.02 21.47 -28.00
CA VAL A 214 30.11 20.02 -27.74
C VAL A 214 30.97 19.26 -28.75
N ALA A 215 31.29 19.86 -29.91
CA ALA A 215 32.02 19.23 -31.00
C ALA A 215 33.27 18.40 -30.62
N PRO A 216 34.18 18.82 -29.71
CA PRO A 216 35.35 18.03 -29.32
C PRO A 216 35.04 16.88 -28.34
N LEU A 217 33.82 16.80 -27.80
CA LEU A 217 33.38 15.81 -26.81
C LEU A 217 32.46 14.74 -27.39
N VAL A 218 32.12 14.85 -28.68
CA VAL A 218 31.24 13.91 -29.39
C VAL A 218 31.98 12.58 -29.60
N ASP A 219 31.38 11.49 -29.15
CA ASP A 219 31.82 10.14 -29.54
C ASP A 219 31.26 9.83 -30.93
N PRO A 220 32.11 9.62 -31.96
CA PRO A 220 31.68 9.42 -33.34
C PRO A 220 31.19 7.99 -33.63
N ASN A 221 31.22 7.07 -32.65
CA ASN A 221 30.75 5.69 -32.82
C ASN A 221 29.50 5.39 -31.97
N PRO A 222 28.34 6.01 -32.28
CA PRO A 222 27.11 5.82 -31.51
C PRO A 222 26.55 4.41 -31.72
N PRO A 223 26.00 3.76 -30.68
CA PRO A 223 25.40 2.44 -30.82
C PRO A 223 24.03 2.54 -31.49
N ILE A 224 24.04 2.49 -32.83
CA ILE A 224 22.84 2.64 -33.66
C ILE A 224 22.09 1.31 -33.84
N VAL A 225 20.76 1.37 -33.73
CA VAL A 225 19.83 0.26 -33.96
C VAL A 225 18.66 0.74 -34.84
N PRO A 226 18.22 -0.03 -35.86
CA PRO A 226 17.07 0.35 -36.68
C PRO A 226 15.75 0.20 -35.90
N PRO A 227 14.70 0.97 -36.22
CA PRO A 227 13.41 0.91 -35.52
C PRO A 227 12.74 -0.47 -35.59
N SER A 228 13.06 -1.27 -36.60
CA SER A 228 12.54 -2.62 -36.80
C SER A 228 13.20 -3.69 -35.93
N ALA A 229 14.32 -3.40 -35.27
CA ALA A 229 15.04 -4.37 -34.43
C ALA A 229 14.20 -4.86 -33.26
N SER A 230 14.42 -6.11 -32.84
CA SER A 230 13.74 -6.68 -31.67
C SER A 230 14.27 -6.10 -30.36
N VAL A 231 13.49 -6.26 -29.28
CA VAL A 231 13.94 -5.89 -27.92
C VAL A 231 15.12 -6.76 -27.48
N GLU A 232 15.18 -8.02 -27.91
CA GLU A 232 16.32 -8.92 -27.66
C GLU A 232 17.61 -8.43 -28.35
N GLU A 233 17.54 -8.09 -29.65
CA GLU A 233 18.66 -7.53 -30.42
C GLU A 233 19.17 -6.21 -29.83
N ALA A 234 18.24 -5.33 -29.45
CA ALA A 234 18.57 -4.07 -28.81
C ALA A 234 19.19 -4.27 -27.43
N ARG A 235 18.70 -5.21 -26.62
CA ARG A 235 19.27 -5.54 -25.31
C ARG A 235 20.68 -6.13 -25.45
N ALA A 236 20.91 -7.00 -26.43
CA ALA A 236 22.25 -7.51 -26.74
C ALA A 236 23.22 -6.39 -27.13
N LYS A 237 22.79 -5.48 -28.02
CA LYS A 237 23.62 -4.35 -28.48
C LYS A 237 23.84 -3.28 -27.41
N LEU A 238 22.89 -3.07 -26.51
CA LEU A 238 23.06 -2.22 -25.33
C LEU A 238 24.15 -2.78 -24.41
N LEU A 239 24.10 -4.09 -24.11
CA LEU A 239 25.12 -4.79 -23.32
C LEU A 239 26.51 -4.73 -23.97
N GLU A 240 26.60 -4.93 -25.29
CA GLU A 240 27.86 -4.81 -26.05
C GLU A 240 28.43 -3.39 -26.00
N SER A 241 27.58 -2.37 -26.13
CA SER A 241 28.00 -0.97 -26.13
C SER A 241 28.49 -0.45 -24.77
N GLY A 242 28.01 -1.05 -23.67
CA GLY A 242 28.23 -0.55 -22.31
C GLY A 242 27.57 0.82 -22.00
N LEU A 243 26.73 1.33 -22.90
CA LEU A 243 26.08 2.63 -22.78
C LEU A 243 24.66 2.53 -22.18
N PRO A 244 24.13 3.59 -21.54
CA PRO A 244 22.83 3.56 -20.87
C PRO A 244 21.61 3.56 -21.83
N ALA A 245 21.82 3.91 -23.10
CA ALA A 245 20.81 3.86 -24.14
C ALA A 245 21.42 3.65 -25.54
N LEU A 246 20.56 3.28 -26.48
CA LEU A 246 20.83 3.14 -27.91
C LEU A 246 20.25 4.31 -28.71
N VAL A 247 20.87 4.65 -29.83
CA VAL A 247 20.33 5.63 -30.79
C VAL A 247 19.53 4.90 -31.87
N ILE A 248 18.31 5.35 -32.13
CA ILE A 248 17.46 4.79 -33.18
C ILE A 248 17.48 5.69 -34.41
N THR A 249 17.83 5.12 -35.56
CA THR A 249 17.83 5.80 -36.86
C THR A 249 17.03 5.03 -37.89
N ASP A 250 16.47 5.72 -38.88
CA ASP A 250 15.90 5.05 -40.05
C ASP A 250 16.99 4.49 -40.99
N SER A 251 16.56 3.89 -42.11
CA SER A 251 17.45 3.33 -43.14
C SER A 251 18.28 4.37 -43.90
N GLU A 252 17.97 5.66 -43.78
CA GLU A 252 18.74 6.77 -44.34
C GLU A 252 19.71 7.38 -43.30
N GLY A 253 19.74 6.86 -42.07
CA GLY A 253 20.56 7.38 -40.97
C GLY A 253 19.99 8.62 -40.28
N ARG A 254 18.71 8.96 -40.53
CA ARG A 254 18.06 10.08 -39.85
C ARG A 254 17.71 9.71 -38.41
N TYR A 255 17.94 10.63 -37.49
CA TYR A 255 17.60 10.44 -36.08
C TYR A 255 16.09 10.29 -35.85
N LEU A 256 15.68 9.23 -35.16
CA LEU A 256 14.30 9.01 -34.73
C LEU A 256 14.12 9.21 -33.22
N GLY A 257 15.07 8.78 -32.40
CA GLY A 257 14.97 8.84 -30.94
C GLY A 257 16.07 8.02 -30.25
N VAL A 258 15.88 7.74 -28.96
CA VAL A 258 16.73 6.83 -28.18
C VAL A 258 15.89 5.77 -27.47
N VAL A 259 16.51 4.67 -27.07
CA VAL A 259 15.88 3.60 -26.27
C VAL A 259 16.84 3.23 -25.14
N SER A 260 16.42 3.45 -23.89
CA SER A 260 17.22 3.24 -22.69
C SER A 260 17.11 1.82 -22.12
N ALA A 261 17.99 1.47 -21.19
CA ALA A 261 17.89 0.23 -20.41
C ALA A 261 16.49 0.04 -19.78
N SER A 262 15.88 1.11 -19.26
CA SER A 262 14.53 1.11 -18.68
C SER A 262 13.43 0.83 -19.70
N ASP A 263 13.59 1.28 -20.95
CA ASP A 263 12.59 1.10 -22.01
C ASP A 263 12.58 -0.35 -22.54
N LEU A 264 13.70 -1.07 -22.41
CA LEU A 264 13.83 -2.49 -22.77
C LEU A 264 13.36 -3.44 -21.66
N ILE A 265 13.17 -2.97 -20.43
CA ILE A 265 12.60 -3.77 -19.33
C ILE A 265 11.06 -3.68 -19.42
N LEU A 266 10.50 -4.50 -20.30
CA LEU A 266 9.06 -4.50 -20.54
C LEU A 266 8.28 -5.07 -19.35
N ARG A 267 7.36 -4.27 -18.82
CA ARG A 267 6.30 -4.79 -17.95
C ARG A 267 5.31 -5.57 -18.82
N PRO A 268 5.00 -6.85 -18.53
CA PRO A 268 3.96 -7.57 -19.24
C PRO A 268 2.63 -6.78 -19.18
N PRO A 269 1.75 -6.88 -20.19
CA PRO A 269 0.47 -6.17 -20.20
C PRO A 269 -0.27 -6.50 -18.92
N ALA A 270 -0.63 -5.48 -18.14
CA ALA A 270 -1.21 -5.70 -16.82
C ALA A 270 -2.50 -6.53 -16.98
N PRO A 271 -2.55 -7.78 -16.49
CA PRO A 271 -3.75 -8.57 -16.59
C PRO A 271 -4.85 -7.90 -15.76
N ILE A 272 -6.12 -8.08 -16.14
CA ILE A 272 -7.23 -7.54 -15.37
C ILE A 272 -7.17 -8.12 -13.96
N ARG A 273 -6.82 -7.29 -12.95
CA ARG A 273 -6.73 -7.70 -11.54
C ARG A 273 -8.06 -7.45 -10.80
N PRO A 274 -8.41 -8.28 -9.80
CA PRO A 274 -9.51 -7.99 -8.89
C PRO A 274 -9.14 -6.80 -7.99
N GLY A 275 -10.10 -5.92 -7.68
CA GLY A 275 -9.81 -4.69 -6.94
C GLY A 275 -9.59 -4.90 -5.43
N LEU A 276 -10.46 -5.69 -4.80
CA LEU A 276 -10.38 -6.05 -3.38
C LEU A 276 -10.21 -7.56 -3.28
N ILE A 277 -9.19 -8.00 -2.54
CA ILE A 277 -8.97 -9.40 -2.17
C ILE A 277 -9.07 -9.48 -0.66
N GLY A 278 -9.80 -10.48 -0.18
CA GLY A 278 -9.75 -10.95 1.19
C GLY A 278 -9.21 -12.38 1.23
N GLY A 279 -8.69 -12.77 2.39
CA GLY A 279 -8.25 -14.13 2.64
C GLY A 279 -8.74 -14.67 3.97
N LEU A 280 -8.65 -15.99 4.11
CA LEU A 280 -8.78 -16.70 5.36
C LEU A 280 -7.64 -17.72 5.47
N ALA A 281 -6.98 -17.73 6.62
CA ALA A 281 -5.99 -18.75 6.94
C ALA A 281 -6.68 -20.04 7.41
N THR A 282 -6.15 -21.19 7.01
CA THR A 282 -6.49 -22.50 7.59
C THR A 282 -5.19 -23.23 7.97
N PRO A 283 -5.24 -24.27 8.82
CA PRO A 283 -4.08 -25.15 9.04
C PRO A 283 -3.62 -25.87 7.77
N PHE A 284 -4.51 -25.99 6.78
CA PHE A 284 -4.34 -26.77 5.55
C PHE A 284 -3.85 -25.93 4.35
N GLY A 285 -3.80 -24.60 4.49
CA GLY A 285 -3.45 -23.67 3.43
C GLY A 285 -4.17 -22.33 3.54
N VAL A 286 -4.04 -21.52 2.49
CA VAL A 286 -4.71 -20.22 2.37
C VAL A 286 -5.99 -20.37 1.54
N TYR A 287 -7.04 -19.66 1.91
CA TYR A 287 -8.19 -19.36 1.06
C TYR A 287 -8.12 -17.90 0.65
N LEU A 288 -8.21 -17.59 -0.65
CA LEU A 288 -8.32 -16.21 -1.15
C LEU A 288 -9.61 -16.02 -1.94
N THR A 289 -10.19 -14.83 -1.89
CA THR A 289 -11.46 -14.51 -2.55
C THR A 289 -11.58 -13.01 -2.84
N ASN A 290 -12.26 -12.65 -3.93
CA ASN A 290 -12.77 -11.29 -4.16
C ASN A 290 -14.32 -11.20 -4.01
N GLY A 291 -14.94 -12.28 -3.55
CA GLY A 291 -16.40 -12.47 -3.48
C GLY A 291 -17.05 -12.94 -4.79
N GLU A 292 -16.36 -12.90 -5.92
CA GLU A 292 -16.82 -13.43 -7.21
C GLU A 292 -16.16 -14.77 -7.52
N VAL A 293 -14.83 -14.80 -7.47
CA VAL A 293 -13.98 -15.98 -7.57
C VAL A 293 -13.24 -16.22 -6.26
N ALA A 294 -12.83 -17.46 -6.04
CA ALA A 294 -12.02 -17.88 -4.91
C ALA A 294 -11.00 -18.93 -5.37
N ALA A 295 -10.00 -19.19 -4.53
CA ALA A 295 -8.93 -20.17 -4.76
C ALA A 295 -8.43 -20.75 -3.43
N GLY A 296 -7.76 -21.90 -3.50
CA GLY A 296 -7.15 -22.55 -2.33
C GLY A 296 -8.11 -23.34 -1.43
N ALA A 297 -8.01 -23.14 -0.12
CA ALA A 297 -8.63 -24.03 0.87
C ALA A 297 -10.17 -24.12 0.76
N GLY A 298 -10.70 -25.33 0.51
CA GLY A 298 -12.13 -25.54 0.28
C GLY A 298 -13.02 -25.44 1.53
N PRO A 299 -14.36 -25.52 1.36
CA PRO A 299 -15.34 -25.38 2.44
C PRO A 299 -15.06 -26.27 3.67
N LEU A 300 -14.69 -27.54 3.47
CA LEU A 300 -14.37 -28.45 4.57
C LEU A 300 -13.17 -27.97 5.41
N ALA A 301 -12.13 -27.41 4.78
CA ALA A 301 -10.96 -26.88 5.48
C ALA A 301 -11.32 -25.63 6.29
N LEU A 302 -12.23 -24.78 5.79
CA LEU A 302 -12.75 -23.62 6.52
C LEU A 302 -13.62 -24.06 7.72
N THR A 303 -14.51 -25.04 7.55
CA THR A 303 -15.31 -25.63 8.64
C THR A 303 -14.42 -26.26 9.71
N LEU A 304 -13.42 -27.06 9.33
CA LEU A 304 -12.45 -27.63 10.27
C LEU A 304 -11.62 -26.55 10.99
N THR A 305 -11.34 -25.42 10.32
CA THR A 305 -10.67 -24.28 10.95
C THR A 305 -11.57 -23.60 11.99
N GLY A 306 -12.86 -23.43 11.71
CA GLY A 306 -13.84 -22.93 12.67
C GLY A 306 -13.95 -23.81 13.92
N ALA A 307 -14.02 -25.12 13.72
CA ALA A 307 -14.03 -26.11 14.80
C ALA A 307 -12.72 -26.05 15.62
N LEU A 308 -11.56 -25.94 14.96
CA LEU A 308 -10.28 -25.76 15.64
C LEU A 308 -10.24 -24.48 16.48
N LEU A 309 -10.69 -23.34 15.94
CA LEU A 309 -10.71 -22.07 16.67
C LEU A 309 -11.57 -22.15 17.94
N PHE A 310 -12.71 -22.83 17.88
CA PHE A 310 -13.51 -23.14 19.06
C PHE A 310 -12.74 -24.00 20.08
N VAL A 311 -12.12 -25.10 19.64
CA VAL A 311 -11.33 -25.99 20.53
C VAL A 311 -10.17 -25.24 21.18
N LEU A 312 -9.47 -24.37 20.46
CA LEU A 312 -8.40 -23.54 21.02
C LEU A 312 -8.92 -22.53 22.05
N PHE A 313 -10.13 -21.99 21.86
CA PHE A 313 -10.75 -21.07 22.82
C PHE A 313 -11.20 -21.79 24.09
N ALA A 314 -11.88 -22.94 23.95
CA ALA A 314 -12.26 -23.81 25.07
C ALA A 314 -11.03 -24.31 25.86
N ALA A 315 -9.93 -24.65 25.16
CA ALA A 315 -8.65 -24.96 25.81
C ALA A 315 -8.06 -23.76 26.59
N GLY A 316 -8.30 -22.53 26.13
CA GLY A 316 -7.95 -21.31 26.86
C GLY A 316 -8.73 -21.17 28.17
N ILE A 317 -10.04 -21.44 28.13
CA ILE A 317 -10.90 -21.46 29.34
C ILE A 317 -10.43 -22.54 30.31
N ALA A 318 -10.26 -23.78 29.84
CA ALA A 318 -9.77 -24.89 30.67
C ALA A 318 -8.39 -24.60 31.27
N GLY A 319 -7.49 -23.95 30.52
CA GLY A 319 -6.18 -23.50 31.01
C GLY A 319 -6.29 -22.47 32.13
N ALA A 320 -7.19 -21.48 32.02
CA ALA A 320 -7.41 -20.50 33.09
C ALA A 320 -8.00 -21.13 34.36
N VAL A 321 -8.97 -22.04 34.22
CA VAL A 321 -9.53 -22.84 35.33
C VAL A 321 -8.44 -23.70 36.00
N GLY A 322 -7.55 -24.29 35.20
CA GLY A 322 -6.38 -25.04 35.67
C GLY A 322 -5.40 -24.17 36.47
N VAL A 323 -5.11 -22.94 36.02
CA VAL A 323 -4.28 -21.99 36.76
C VAL A 323 -4.88 -21.61 38.11
N VAL A 324 -6.19 -21.29 38.18
CA VAL A 324 -6.86 -21.00 39.46
C VAL A 324 -6.79 -22.20 40.41
N SER A 325 -7.03 -23.41 39.90
CA SER A 325 -6.98 -24.63 40.70
C SER A 325 -5.56 -24.96 41.21
N LEU A 326 -4.54 -24.71 40.38
CA LEU A 326 -3.13 -24.86 40.75
C LEU A 326 -2.72 -23.83 41.81
N LEU A 327 -3.20 -22.58 41.71
CA LEU A 327 -2.96 -21.56 42.73
C LEU A 327 -3.57 -21.95 44.08
N GLY A 328 -4.79 -22.49 44.11
CA GLY A 328 -5.38 -23.01 45.35
C GLY A 328 -4.61 -24.17 45.96
N PHE A 329 -4.15 -25.11 45.12
CA PHE A 329 -3.29 -26.20 45.57
C PHE A 329 -1.97 -25.70 46.18
N ILE A 330 -1.28 -24.76 45.53
CA ILE A 330 0.01 -24.20 46.00
C ILE A 330 -0.16 -23.37 47.28
N THR A 331 -1.23 -22.59 47.38
CA THR A 331 -1.47 -21.68 48.51
C THR A 331 -2.20 -22.31 49.69
N GLY A 332 -2.78 -23.50 49.52
CA GLY A 332 -3.70 -24.12 50.48
C GLY A 332 -5.08 -23.45 50.55
N ASP A 333 -5.37 -22.49 49.67
CA ASP A 333 -6.63 -21.75 49.65
C ASP A 333 -7.72 -22.56 48.95
N ALA A 334 -8.51 -23.29 49.73
CA ALA A 334 -9.64 -24.10 49.26
C ALA A 334 -10.71 -23.30 48.48
N SER A 335 -10.72 -21.97 48.58
CA SER A 335 -11.59 -21.07 47.82
C SER A 335 -11.07 -20.76 46.41
N LEU A 336 -9.91 -21.30 46.01
CA LEU A 336 -9.35 -21.19 44.65
C LEU A 336 -9.39 -22.57 43.98
N ASN A 337 -10.55 -22.91 43.41
CA ASN A 337 -10.80 -24.22 42.80
C ASN A 337 -11.58 -24.09 41.47
N ALA A 338 -11.70 -25.20 40.74
CA ALA A 338 -12.36 -25.21 39.44
C ALA A 338 -13.81 -24.71 39.47
N GLN A 339 -14.58 -25.02 40.53
CA GLN A 339 -15.95 -24.53 40.68
C GLN A 339 -15.96 -23.01 40.82
N THR A 340 -15.14 -22.44 41.72
CA THR A 340 -15.06 -20.99 41.92
C THR A 340 -14.51 -20.22 40.71
N ALA A 341 -13.72 -20.88 39.86
CA ALA A 341 -13.31 -20.30 38.58
C ALA A 341 -14.50 -20.21 37.61
N LEU A 342 -15.32 -21.26 37.52
CA LEU A 342 -16.47 -21.32 36.60
C LEU A 342 -17.69 -20.53 37.07
N THR A 343 -17.94 -20.45 38.38
CA THR A 343 -19.11 -19.74 38.94
C THR A 343 -18.81 -18.31 39.37
N GLY A 344 -17.53 -17.89 39.32
CA GLY A 344 -17.06 -16.64 39.90
C GLY A 344 -16.91 -16.70 41.43
N THR A 345 -16.24 -15.68 41.97
CA THR A 345 -15.91 -15.56 43.40
C THR A 345 -15.90 -14.10 43.87
N ASN A 346 -15.91 -13.87 45.19
CA ASN A 346 -15.77 -12.54 45.78
C ASN A 346 -14.36 -11.94 45.65
N LYS A 347 -13.39 -12.68 45.11
CA LYS A 347 -12.00 -12.22 44.85
C LYS A 347 -11.91 -11.60 43.46
N PRO A 348 -11.86 -10.25 43.30
CA PRO A 348 -11.98 -9.61 41.98
C PRO A 348 -10.85 -9.98 41.02
N TRP A 349 -9.65 -10.21 41.55
CA TRP A 349 -8.49 -10.63 40.77
C TRP A 349 -8.64 -12.04 40.16
N VAL A 350 -9.40 -12.94 40.79
CA VAL A 350 -9.69 -14.28 40.24
C VAL A 350 -10.67 -14.15 39.09
N ASN A 351 -11.72 -13.34 39.24
CA ASN A 351 -12.69 -13.10 38.16
C ASN A 351 -11.99 -12.47 36.95
N ALA A 352 -11.18 -11.44 37.15
CA ALA A 352 -10.37 -10.82 36.08
C ALA A 352 -9.39 -11.82 35.44
N LEU A 353 -8.79 -12.72 36.22
CA LEU A 353 -7.93 -13.78 35.70
C LEU A 353 -8.71 -14.73 34.78
N VAL A 354 -9.89 -15.21 35.22
CA VAL A 354 -10.74 -16.10 34.42
C VAL A 354 -11.35 -15.39 33.20
N GLU A 355 -11.61 -14.08 33.27
CA GLU A 355 -12.14 -13.30 32.15
C GLU A 355 -11.10 -13.09 31.04
N TYR A 356 -9.85 -12.71 31.39
CA TYR A 356 -8.85 -12.28 30.41
C TYR A 356 -7.81 -13.36 30.04
N LEU A 357 -7.47 -14.27 30.96
CA LEU A 357 -6.47 -15.32 30.68
C LEU A 357 -6.89 -16.26 29.52
N PRO A 358 -8.17 -16.65 29.33
CA PRO A 358 -8.58 -17.46 28.19
C PRO A 358 -8.26 -16.81 26.83
N VAL A 359 -8.42 -15.48 26.73
CA VAL A 359 -8.10 -14.74 25.49
C VAL A 359 -6.58 -14.74 25.25
N VAL A 360 -5.78 -14.54 26.29
CA VAL A 360 -4.31 -14.60 26.21
C VAL A 360 -3.83 -16.00 25.82
N LEU A 361 -4.38 -17.06 26.43
CA LEU A 361 -4.07 -18.45 26.13
C LEU A 361 -4.53 -18.85 24.73
N PHE A 362 -5.73 -18.44 24.30
CA PHE A 362 -6.22 -18.64 22.94
C PHE A 362 -5.29 -18.02 21.90
N LEU A 363 -4.89 -16.75 22.09
CA LEU A 363 -3.94 -16.07 21.22
C LEU A 363 -2.57 -16.77 21.19
N LEU A 364 -2.08 -17.27 22.33
CA LEU A 364 -0.87 -18.09 22.42
C LEU A 364 -1.03 -19.40 21.63
N PHE A 365 -2.14 -20.12 21.77
CA PHE A 365 -2.37 -21.38 21.06
C PHE A 365 -2.49 -21.17 19.54
N VAL A 366 -3.17 -20.10 19.09
CA VAL A 366 -3.18 -19.69 17.66
C VAL A 366 -1.76 -19.39 17.16
N ARG A 367 -0.94 -18.70 17.97
CA ARG A 367 0.44 -18.35 17.65
C ARG A 367 1.37 -19.56 17.54
N LEU A 368 1.14 -20.58 18.36
CA LEU A 368 1.85 -21.87 18.33
C LEU A 368 1.42 -22.72 17.13
N ALA A 369 0.11 -22.78 16.84
CA ALA A 369 -0.46 -23.54 15.74
C ALA A 369 0.14 -23.17 14.36
N PRO A 370 0.07 -24.06 13.35
CA PRO A 370 0.47 -23.74 11.97
C PRO A 370 -0.28 -22.53 11.37
N LEU A 371 -1.49 -22.27 11.88
CA LEU A 371 -2.43 -21.23 11.43
C LEU A 371 -1.80 -19.83 11.38
N ALA A 372 -1.05 -19.41 12.41
CA ALA A 372 -0.38 -18.10 12.38
C ALA A 372 0.66 -17.97 11.25
N GLY A 373 1.21 -19.11 10.77
CA GLY A 373 2.12 -19.11 9.62
C GLY A 373 1.38 -18.99 8.29
N THR A 374 0.27 -19.72 8.11
CA THR A 374 -0.56 -19.59 6.90
C THR A 374 -1.23 -18.22 6.81
N HIS A 375 -1.60 -17.60 7.93
CA HIS A 375 -2.11 -16.23 8.00
C HIS A 375 -1.04 -15.18 7.63
N GLY A 376 0.19 -15.36 8.10
CA GLY A 376 1.32 -14.52 7.66
C GLY A 376 1.56 -14.61 6.15
N ALA A 377 1.50 -15.82 5.58
CA ALA A 377 1.65 -16.04 4.14
C ALA A 377 0.49 -15.46 3.32
N GLU A 378 -0.75 -15.55 3.82
CA GLU A 378 -1.95 -14.95 3.20
C GLU A 378 -1.78 -13.43 3.06
N HIS A 379 -1.50 -12.73 4.16
CA HIS A 379 -1.24 -11.28 4.13
C HIS A 379 -0.08 -10.90 3.18
N MET A 380 1.01 -11.66 3.20
CA MET A 380 2.17 -11.41 2.32
C MET A 380 1.81 -11.53 0.84
N VAL A 381 1.03 -12.55 0.45
CA VAL A 381 0.56 -12.72 -0.93
C VAL A 381 -0.43 -11.63 -1.31
N VAL A 382 -1.37 -11.28 -0.43
CA VAL A 382 -2.33 -10.19 -0.66
C VAL A 382 -1.60 -8.87 -0.89
N HIS A 383 -0.61 -8.52 -0.06
CA HIS A 383 0.27 -7.35 -0.30
C HIS A 383 0.96 -7.38 -1.65
N ALA A 384 1.48 -8.54 -2.10
CA ALA A 384 2.12 -8.65 -3.41
C ALA A 384 1.13 -8.43 -4.56
N ILE A 385 -0.09 -8.97 -4.46
CA ILE A 385 -1.12 -8.75 -5.49
C ILE A 385 -1.55 -7.27 -5.53
N GLU A 386 -1.75 -6.65 -4.36
CA GLU A 386 -2.16 -5.24 -4.20
C GLU A 386 -1.10 -4.24 -4.67
N ARG A 387 0.19 -4.57 -4.54
CA ARG A 387 1.33 -3.75 -5.02
C ARG A 387 1.68 -3.97 -6.50
N GLU A 388 0.89 -4.79 -7.20
CA GLU A 388 1.14 -5.23 -8.56
C GLU A 388 2.43 -6.06 -8.79
N GLU A 389 3.03 -6.55 -7.72
CA GLU A 389 4.32 -7.25 -7.73
C GLU A 389 4.21 -8.67 -8.32
N PRO A 390 5.33 -9.26 -8.80
CA PRO A 390 5.37 -10.67 -9.22
C PRO A 390 5.05 -11.62 -8.07
N LEU A 391 4.22 -12.62 -8.32
CA LEU A 391 3.94 -13.69 -7.36
C LEU A 391 5.05 -14.75 -7.37
N GLU A 392 6.25 -14.34 -6.98
CA GLU A 392 7.38 -15.23 -6.70
C GLU A 392 7.68 -15.28 -5.20
N VAL A 393 8.21 -16.41 -4.72
CA VAL A 393 8.41 -16.67 -3.28
C VAL A 393 9.36 -15.64 -2.67
N GLU A 394 10.40 -15.26 -3.41
CA GLU A 394 11.41 -14.27 -3.03
C GLU A 394 10.83 -12.85 -2.93
N VAL A 395 9.80 -12.54 -3.71
CA VAL A 395 9.11 -11.24 -3.67
C VAL A 395 8.11 -11.22 -2.52
N VAL A 396 7.28 -12.27 -2.41
CA VAL A 396 6.27 -12.41 -1.34
C VAL A 396 6.91 -12.49 0.05
N ALA A 397 8.06 -13.16 0.21
CA ALA A 397 8.79 -13.25 1.48
C ALA A 397 9.23 -11.89 2.06
N ARG A 398 9.31 -10.84 1.23
CA ARG A 398 9.67 -9.47 1.63
C ARG A 398 8.45 -8.61 1.97
N MET A 399 7.23 -9.11 1.81
CA MET A 399 6.01 -8.36 2.10
C MET A 399 5.70 -8.27 3.60
N PRO A 400 4.99 -7.23 4.07
CA PRO A 400 4.61 -7.13 5.47
C PRO A 400 3.66 -8.25 5.91
N ARG A 401 3.84 -8.77 7.13
CA ARG A 401 2.89 -9.72 7.75
C ARG A 401 1.63 -9.06 8.31
N VAL A 402 1.63 -7.74 8.49
CA VAL A 402 0.49 -7.00 9.01
C VAL A 402 -0.29 -6.42 7.84
N HIS A 403 -1.61 -6.65 7.82
CA HIS A 403 -2.51 -6.12 6.79
C HIS A 403 -3.59 -5.21 7.40
N PRO A 404 -3.82 -4.01 6.85
CA PRO A 404 -4.76 -3.05 7.42
C PRO A 404 -6.23 -3.48 7.30
N ARG A 405 -6.56 -4.41 6.39
CA ARG A 405 -7.93 -4.91 6.15
C ARG A 405 -8.19 -6.30 6.73
N CYS A 406 -7.25 -6.85 7.51
CA CYS A 406 -7.40 -8.15 8.18
C CYS A 406 -8.60 -8.14 9.16
N GLY A 407 -9.38 -9.23 9.17
CA GLY A 407 -10.49 -9.44 10.11
C GLY A 407 -10.07 -9.41 11.59
N THR A 408 -8.79 -9.67 11.91
CA THR A 408 -8.24 -9.52 13.27
C THR A 408 -8.41 -8.10 13.79
N ASN A 409 -8.30 -7.07 12.93
CA ASN A 409 -8.51 -5.68 13.36
C ASN A 409 -9.93 -5.45 13.86
N ILE A 410 -10.94 -5.99 13.17
CA ILE A 410 -12.35 -5.90 13.55
C ILE A 410 -12.60 -6.65 14.85
N ALA A 411 -12.10 -7.89 14.97
CA ALA A 411 -12.25 -8.69 16.19
C ALA A 411 -11.61 -8.03 17.42
N VAL A 412 -10.39 -7.50 17.28
CA VAL A 412 -9.68 -6.77 18.34
C VAL A 412 -10.40 -5.46 18.67
N GLY A 413 -10.89 -4.71 17.69
CA GLY A 413 -11.70 -3.52 17.90
C GLY A 413 -12.99 -3.81 18.67
N ALA A 414 -13.68 -4.91 18.37
CA ALA A 414 -14.88 -5.33 19.10
C ALA A 414 -14.57 -5.75 20.55
N MET A 415 -13.52 -6.54 20.78
CA MET A 415 -13.08 -6.93 22.13
C MET A 415 -12.69 -5.70 22.96
N LEU A 416 -11.92 -4.78 22.37
CA LEU A 416 -11.53 -3.52 22.99
C LEU A 416 -12.75 -2.65 23.33
N PHE A 417 -13.71 -2.51 22.42
CA PHE A 417 -14.92 -1.74 22.65
C PHE A 417 -15.74 -2.31 23.81
N LEU A 418 -15.95 -3.63 23.84
CA LEU A 418 -16.71 -4.29 24.91
C LEU A 418 -16.01 -4.13 26.27
N PHE A 419 -14.68 -4.29 26.32
CA PHE A 419 -13.88 -4.06 27.53
C PHE A 419 -13.96 -2.61 28.02
N LEU A 420 -13.82 -1.63 27.11
CA LEU A 420 -13.91 -0.21 27.46
C LEU A 420 -15.34 0.18 27.87
N VAL A 421 -16.37 -0.37 27.23
CA VAL A 421 -17.76 -0.18 27.66
C VAL A 421 -17.97 -0.75 29.06
N ALA A 422 -17.51 -1.98 29.35
CA ALA A 422 -17.61 -2.56 30.68
C ALA A 422 -16.90 -1.70 31.75
N THR A 423 -15.73 -1.16 31.42
CA THR A 423 -14.91 -0.32 32.30
C THR A 423 -15.52 1.07 32.55
N PHE A 424 -16.02 1.75 31.51
CA PHE A 424 -16.44 3.15 31.56
C PHE A 424 -17.97 3.36 31.68
N ARG A 425 -18.79 2.31 31.56
CA ARG A 425 -20.25 2.36 31.80
C ARG A 425 -20.68 3.04 33.11
N PRO A 426 -19.95 2.96 34.24
CA PRO A 426 -20.30 3.70 35.46
C PRO A 426 -20.29 5.23 35.31
N LEU A 427 -19.65 5.78 34.27
CA LEU A 427 -19.62 7.21 33.97
C LEU A 427 -20.80 7.66 33.07
N GLY A 428 -21.77 6.78 32.82
CA GLY A 428 -22.93 7.07 31.96
C GLY A 428 -22.56 7.31 30.49
N GLU A 429 -23.34 8.15 29.81
CA GLU A 429 -23.20 8.43 28.38
C GLU A 429 -21.81 8.95 28.00
N ALA A 430 -21.22 9.82 28.83
CA ALA A 430 -19.86 10.33 28.61
C ALA A 430 -18.81 9.21 28.61
N GLY A 431 -18.97 8.19 29.46
CA GLY A 431 -18.11 7.01 29.48
C GLY A 431 -18.26 6.14 28.22
N LEU A 432 -19.47 6.00 27.70
CA LEU A 432 -19.73 5.26 26.44
C LEU A 432 -19.16 6.00 25.22
N LEU A 433 -19.31 7.33 25.16
CA LEU A 433 -18.70 8.16 24.13
C LEU A 433 -17.16 8.09 24.18
N PHE A 434 -16.58 8.11 25.38
CA PHE A 434 -15.13 7.94 25.56
C PHE A 434 -14.66 6.55 25.12
N ALA A 435 -15.36 5.48 25.51
CA ALA A 435 -15.06 4.11 25.08
C ALA A 435 -15.13 3.96 23.54
N PHE A 436 -16.14 4.55 22.90
CA PHE A 436 -16.26 4.58 21.44
C PHE A 436 -15.12 5.35 20.78
N ALA A 437 -14.84 6.58 21.22
CA ALA A 437 -13.79 7.42 20.67
C ALA A 437 -12.40 6.76 20.80
N LEU A 438 -12.08 6.25 21.99
CA LEU A 438 -10.81 5.55 22.25
C LEU A 438 -10.69 4.29 21.37
N THR A 439 -11.76 3.50 21.22
CA THR A 439 -11.77 2.36 20.29
C THR A 439 -11.51 2.82 18.86
N ALA A 440 -12.28 3.79 18.35
CA ALA A 440 -12.19 4.27 16.98
C ALA A 440 -10.79 4.83 16.62
N LEU A 441 -10.10 5.42 17.59
CA LEU A 441 -8.73 5.94 17.43
C LEU A 441 -7.62 4.88 17.54
N SER A 442 -7.86 3.74 18.21
CA SER A 442 -6.79 2.78 18.57
C SER A 442 -6.95 1.35 18.03
N TRP A 443 -8.14 0.96 17.56
CA TRP A 443 -8.43 -0.41 17.11
C TRP A 443 -7.51 -0.92 15.99
N ARG A 444 -7.08 -0.04 15.08
CA ARG A 444 -6.18 -0.39 13.96
C ARG A 444 -4.76 -0.67 14.45
N GLN A 445 -4.29 0.09 15.42
CA GLN A 445 -2.94 0.01 16.00
C GLN A 445 -2.83 -1.22 16.90
N ILE A 446 -3.83 -1.44 17.77
CA ILE A 446 -3.90 -2.61 18.64
C ILE A 446 -4.15 -3.88 17.81
N GLY A 447 -4.98 -3.79 16.76
CA GLY A 447 -5.17 -4.88 15.79
C GLY A 447 -3.89 -5.22 15.01
N ALA A 448 -3.13 -4.23 14.55
CA ALA A 448 -1.82 -4.43 13.92
C ALA A 448 -0.80 -5.08 14.85
N LEU A 449 -0.77 -4.68 16.13
CA LEU A 449 0.08 -5.30 17.16
C LEU A 449 -0.33 -6.76 17.42
N ALA A 450 -1.64 -7.03 17.55
CA ALA A 450 -2.18 -8.37 17.72
C ALA A 450 -1.86 -9.28 16.51
N GLN A 451 -1.91 -8.75 15.29
CA GLN A 451 -1.43 -9.45 14.10
C GLN A 451 0.07 -9.77 14.18
N LEU A 452 0.91 -8.79 14.53
CA LEU A 452 2.37 -8.96 14.53
C LEU A 452 2.85 -9.99 15.56
N VAL A 453 2.27 -9.93 16.76
CA VAL A 453 2.68 -10.69 17.96
C VAL A 453 1.99 -12.06 18.04
N ALA A 454 0.66 -12.11 17.83
CA ALA A 454 -0.17 -13.27 18.14
C ALA A 454 -0.77 -13.97 16.90
N THR A 455 -1.50 -13.26 16.03
CA THR A 455 -2.27 -13.96 14.97
C THR A 455 -1.46 -14.26 13.72
N THR A 456 -0.25 -13.69 13.55
CA THR A 456 0.69 -14.05 12.47
C THR A 456 2.08 -14.42 13.01
N LYS A 457 2.83 -15.22 12.25
CA LYS A 457 4.27 -15.47 12.43
C LYS A 457 4.98 -15.51 11.09
N GLN A 458 6.32 -15.53 11.08
CA GLN A 458 7.06 -15.71 9.83
C GLN A 458 6.67 -17.06 9.20
N PRO A 459 6.16 -17.06 7.95
CA PRO A 459 5.75 -18.29 7.29
C PRO A 459 6.96 -19.13 6.91
N SER A 460 6.80 -20.45 6.94
CA SER A 460 7.78 -21.36 6.34
C SER A 460 7.76 -21.26 4.82
N ARG A 461 8.86 -21.64 4.16
CA ARG A 461 8.97 -21.66 2.70
C ARG A 461 7.81 -22.43 2.02
N ARG A 462 7.41 -23.58 2.58
CA ARG A 462 6.26 -24.37 2.09
C ARG A 462 4.92 -23.61 2.19
N GLN A 463 4.73 -22.80 3.24
CA GLN A 463 3.53 -21.98 3.41
C GLN A 463 3.51 -20.81 2.42
N LEU A 464 4.66 -20.22 2.12
CA LEU A 464 4.81 -19.20 1.07
C LEU A 464 4.55 -19.78 -0.32
N GLU A 465 5.17 -20.92 -0.66
CA GLU A 465 4.97 -21.63 -1.93
C GLU A 465 3.49 -22.00 -2.16
N ALA A 466 2.82 -22.53 -1.12
CA ALA A 466 1.39 -22.81 -1.17
C ALA A 466 0.54 -21.54 -1.36
N ALA A 467 0.82 -20.46 -0.62
CA ALA A 467 0.09 -19.21 -0.73
C ALA A 467 0.29 -18.54 -2.11
N VAL A 468 1.52 -18.56 -2.64
CA VAL A 468 1.86 -18.08 -3.99
C VAL A 468 1.06 -18.84 -5.06
N SER A 469 0.99 -20.17 -4.94
CA SER A 469 0.19 -21.01 -5.85
C SER A 469 -1.29 -20.60 -5.84
N VAL A 470 -1.88 -20.44 -4.65
CA VAL A 470 -3.27 -19.97 -4.48
C VAL A 470 -3.49 -18.55 -5.02
N GLY A 471 -2.51 -17.65 -4.87
CA GLY A 471 -2.55 -16.31 -5.46
C GLY A 471 -2.57 -16.33 -6.99
N ARG A 472 -1.74 -17.17 -7.62
CA ARG A 472 -1.73 -17.38 -9.08
C ARG A 472 -3.04 -18.02 -9.56
N GLU A 473 -3.56 -19.00 -8.82
CA GLU A 473 -4.86 -19.64 -9.10
C GLU A 473 -6.01 -18.62 -9.05
N LEU A 474 -6.07 -17.76 -8.03
CA LEU A 474 -7.08 -16.71 -7.92
C LEU A 474 -7.06 -15.76 -9.13
N LEU A 475 -5.87 -15.30 -9.52
CA LEU A 475 -5.71 -14.39 -10.66
C LEU A 475 -6.12 -15.06 -11.98
N SER A 476 -5.75 -16.32 -12.19
CA SER A 476 -6.20 -17.14 -13.33
C SER A 476 -7.72 -17.30 -13.36
N ASN A 477 -8.34 -17.65 -12.23
CA ASN A 477 -9.79 -17.81 -12.10
C ASN A 477 -10.52 -16.49 -12.37
N PHE A 478 -9.97 -15.36 -11.91
CA PHE A 478 -10.53 -14.03 -12.19
C PHE A 478 -10.42 -13.64 -13.66
N GLN A 479 -9.26 -13.85 -14.30
CA GLN A 479 -9.05 -13.57 -15.73
C GLN A 479 -10.00 -14.37 -16.62
N ARG A 480 -10.27 -15.64 -16.30
CA ARG A 480 -11.21 -16.50 -17.03
C ARG A 480 -12.67 -16.09 -16.85
N THR A 481 -13.04 -15.58 -15.68
CA THR A 481 -14.44 -15.24 -15.34
C THR A 481 -14.80 -13.80 -15.74
N GLY A 482 -13.83 -12.88 -15.68
CA GLY A 482 -14.08 -11.45 -15.78
C GLY A 482 -14.84 -10.87 -14.58
N ARG A 483 -15.29 -9.62 -14.71
CA ARG A 483 -16.11 -8.92 -13.69
C ARG A 483 -17.58 -9.32 -13.83
N VAL A 484 -17.93 -10.54 -13.43
CA VAL A 484 -19.33 -11.00 -13.39
C VAL A 484 -19.90 -10.77 -12.00
N GLY A 485 -20.57 -9.63 -11.83
CA GLY A 485 -21.21 -9.21 -10.59
C GLY A 485 -22.14 -10.28 -10.01
N ARG A 486 -21.73 -10.93 -8.93
CA ARG A 486 -22.54 -11.97 -8.27
C ARG A 486 -23.59 -11.35 -7.33
N LYS A 487 -24.79 -11.93 -7.32
CA LYS A 487 -25.84 -11.61 -6.32
C LYS A 487 -25.30 -11.78 -4.89
N PHE A 488 -25.69 -10.88 -3.99
CA PHE A 488 -25.16 -10.76 -2.61
C PHE A 488 -25.01 -12.09 -1.87
N GLY A 489 -26.05 -12.93 -1.83
CA GLY A 489 -25.99 -14.23 -1.12
C GLY A 489 -24.90 -15.17 -1.63
N LYS A 490 -24.61 -15.17 -2.94
CA LYS A 490 -23.49 -15.96 -3.50
C LYS A 490 -22.13 -15.36 -3.12
N ARG A 491 -22.02 -14.03 -3.02
CA ARG A 491 -20.80 -13.35 -2.52
C ARG A 491 -20.55 -13.67 -1.05
N LEU A 492 -21.60 -13.71 -0.22
CA LEU A 492 -21.49 -14.07 1.19
C LEU A 492 -20.99 -15.52 1.38
N MET A 493 -21.52 -16.48 0.63
CA MET A 493 -20.99 -17.87 0.66
C MET A 493 -19.54 -17.97 0.14
N HIS A 494 -19.17 -17.12 -0.81
CA HIS A 494 -17.79 -16.97 -1.31
C HIS A 494 -16.87 -16.11 -0.41
N SER A 495 -17.34 -15.60 0.73
CA SER A 495 -16.46 -14.96 1.72
C SER A 495 -15.70 -15.96 2.59
N GLY A 496 -16.13 -17.23 2.59
CA GLY A 496 -15.59 -18.27 3.47
C GLY A 496 -16.11 -18.23 4.91
N LEU A 497 -16.57 -17.07 5.40
CA LEU A 497 -17.04 -16.88 6.78
C LEU A 497 -18.19 -17.82 7.20
N PRO A 498 -19.21 -18.13 6.36
CA PRO A 498 -20.29 -19.04 6.76
C PRO A 498 -19.80 -20.46 7.09
N TRP A 499 -18.75 -20.94 6.40
CA TRP A 499 -18.15 -22.25 6.67
C TRP A 499 -17.38 -22.26 7.99
N LEU A 500 -16.62 -21.19 8.26
CA LEU A 500 -15.91 -21.03 9.52
C LEU A 500 -16.89 -20.94 10.71
N LEU A 501 -18.00 -20.22 10.57
CA LEU A 501 -19.07 -20.17 11.59
C LEU A 501 -19.77 -21.52 11.77
N LEU A 502 -20.06 -22.25 10.69
CA LEU A 502 -20.62 -23.60 10.75
C LEU A 502 -19.72 -24.55 11.56
N GLY A 503 -18.40 -24.42 11.40
CA GLY A 503 -17.40 -25.17 12.13
C GLY A 503 -17.40 -24.89 13.63
N SER A 504 -17.35 -23.62 14.02
CA SER A 504 -17.30 -23.25 15.44
C SER A 504 -18.61 -23.54 16.16
N LEU A 505 -19.76 -23.24 15.54
CA LEU A 505 -21.09 -23.52 16.09
C LEU A 505 -21.37 -25.03 16.16
N GLY A 506 -20.97 -25.79 15.14
CA GLY A 506 -21.10 -27.25 15.12
C GLY A 506 -20.27 -27.92 16.22
N MET A 507 -19.05 -27.44 16.47
CA MET A 507 -18.22 -27.94 17.56
C MET A 507 -18.76 -27.54 18.94
N SER A 508 -19.25 -26.30 19.11
CA SER A 508 -19.94 -25.87 20.35
C SER A 508 -21.16 -26.75 20.65
N LEU A 509 -22.01 -27.02 19.65
CA LEU A 509 -23.15 -27.93 19.81
C LEU A 509 -22.70 -29.37 20.15
N LEU A 510 -21.64 -29.89 19.52
CA LEU A 510 -21.10 -31.21 19.84
C LEU A 510 -20.60 -31.28 21.29
N SER A 511 -19.82 -30.28 21.72
CA SER A 511 -19.37 -30.16 23.11
C SER A 511 -20.54 -30.06 24.08
N TYR A 512 -21.62 -29.34 23.74
CA TYR A 512 -22.84 -29.24 24.55
C TYR A 512 -23.55 -30.60 24.71
N LEU A 513 -23.72 -31.33 23.61
CA LEU A 513 -24.31 -32.67 23.63
C LEU A 513 -23.47 -33.66 24.44
N ILE A 514 -22.14 -33.61 24.33
CA ILE A 514 -21.21 -34.39 25.16
C ILE A 514 -21.39 -34.00 26.64
N GLY A 515 -21.47 -32.72 26.96
CA GLY A 515 -21.70 -32.22 28.32
C GLY A 515 -22.98 -32.79 28.94
N LEU A 516 -24.09 -32.81 28.18
CA LEU A 516 -25.35 -33.41 28.60
C LEU A 516 -25.24 -34.93 28.82
N ILE A 517 -24.57 -35.67 27.94
CA ILE A 517 -24.43 -37.14 28.03
C ILE A 517 -23.60 -37.55 29.26
N PHE A 518 -22.53 -36.81 29.57
CA PHE A 518 -21.59 -37.15 30.65
C PHE A 518 -21.86 -36.39 31.96
N GLY A 519 -22.92 -35.59 32.04
CA GLY A 519 -23.26 -34.80 33.24
C GLY A 519 -22.23 -33.74 33.61
N LEU A 520 -21.47 -33.24 32.64
CA LEU A 520 -20.45 -32.22 32.86
C LEU A 520 -21.10 -30.83 32.98
N PRO A 521 -20.54 -29.91 33.80
CA PRO A 521 -21.09 -28.57 33.95
C PRO A 521 -21.01 -27.80 32.62
N ILE A 522 -22.17 -27.29 32.17
CA ILE A 522 -22.37 -26.62 30.89
C ILE A 522 -21.53 -25.33 30.74
N LEU A 523 -21.01 -24.78 31.84
CA LEU A 523 -20.17 -23.57 31.92
C LEU A 523 -18.79 -23.67 31.22
N LEU A 524 -18.42 -24.82 30.65
CA LEU A 524 -17.14 -25.05 29.96
C LEU A 524 -17.23 -25.08 28.42
N ILE A 525 -18.40 -24.75 27.84
CA ILE A 525 -18.79 -25.10 26.47
C ILE A 525 -19.30 -23.89 25.68
#